data_AF-A0A401IBT9-F1
#
_entry.id   AF-A0A401IBT9-F1
#
_cell.length_a   1.000
_cell.length_b   1.000
_cell.length_c   1.000
_cell.angle_alpha   90.00
_cell.angle_beta   90.00
_cell.angle_gamma   90.00
#
_symmetry.space_group_name_H-M   'P 1'
#
loop_
_entity.id
_entity.type
_entity.pdbx_description
1 polymer ?
#
loop_
_entity_poly.entity_id
_entity_poly.type
_entity_poly.pdbx_seq_one_letter_code
_entity_poly.pdbx_strand_id
1 'polypeptide(L)'
;MTLQIDLTGTKLIKFLKKTIKGVLSDKGINPSTYRGNKELDILVKRLAKESFTSITEAKIMAEKVGENIVELSQQKGKTYLDKGIIQQLSLQKQLFLLPSVSSIAFSVQPQTKIETVKPIVETSDIGETPEVQEVEPQKIIAETSDIEETPEIEEVELEEIVKNPEEMRLKERLTEDIKLAMKAKDKIRLETVRSIKKFVLEKEVDVRPSGQEILTPEQELEILTQQAKQRRESIEQFRKGGRDDLADKEAQELAIIETYLPPQLSDDEISQIIDEIIASVGATSPKDMGKVMGSAMQQLKGKADGKKVQELVKLKLT
;
A
#
# COMPACT_ATOMS: atom_id res chain seq x y z
N MET A 1 6.87 -40.35 -19.07
CA MET A 1 5.58 -39.68 -18.80
C MET A 1 5.77 -38.82 -17.56
N THR A 2 6.34 -37.63 -17.72
CA THR A 2 6.57 -36.72 -16.59
C THR A 2 5.25 -36.04 -16.29
N LEU A 3 4.58 -36.41 -15.20
CA LEU A 3 3.38 -35.73 -14.73
C LEU A 3 3.73 -34.25 -14.52
N GLN A 4 3.35 -33.38 -15.46
CA GLN A 4 3.29 -31.94 -15.21
C GLN A 4 2.16 -31.73 -14.18
N ILE A 5 2.53 -31.65 -12.92
CA ILE A 5 1.62 -31.22 -11.86
C ILE A 5 1.34 -29.75 -12.14
N ASP A 6 0.18 -29.44 -12.69
CA ASP A 6 -0.25 -28.05 -12.86
C ASP A 6 -0.48 -27.44 -11.47
N LEU A 7 0.53 -26.70 -10.98
CA LEU A 7 0.49 -25.99 -9.71
C LEU A 7 -0.14 -24.62 -9.97
N THR A 8 -1.46 -24.55 -9.84
CA THR A 8 -2.20 -23.28 -9.92
C THR A 8 -2.71 -22.82 -8.55
N GLY A 9 -2.89 -21.50 -8.42
CA GLY A 9 -3.51 -20.85 -7.27
C GLY A 9 -2.94 -21.31 -5.92
N THR A 10 -3.80 -21.85 -5.06
CA THR A 10 -3.47 -22.24 -3.69
C THR A 10 -2.37 -23.31 -3.62
N LYS A 11 -2.23 -24.18 -4.63
CA LYS A 11 -1.19 -25.22 -4.64
C LYS A 11 0.19 -24.60 -4.88
N LEU A 12 0.29 -23.63 -5.80
CA LEU A 12 1.51 -22.88 -6.06
C LEU A 12 1.96 -22.09 -4.83
N ILE A 13 1.03 -21.39 -4.17
CA ILE A 13 1.31 -20.66 -2.92
C ILE A 13 1.88 -21.60 -1.85
N LYS A 14 1.26 -22.76 -1.64
CA LYS A 14 1.77 -23.75 -0.67
C LYS A 14 3.15 -24.27 -1.06
N PHE A 15 3.38 -24.52 -2.34
CA PHE A 15 4.68 -24.98 -2.86
C PHE A 15 5.78 -23.94 -2.62
N LEU A 16 5.60 -22.71 -3.10
CA LEU A 16 6.55 -21.60 -2.93
C LEU A 16 6.87 -21.36 -1.44
N LYS A 17 5.84 -21.30 -0.59
CA LYS A 17 6.01 -21.13 0.86
C LYS A 17 6.82 -22.26 1.48
N LYS A 18 6.54 -23.51 1.10
CA LYS A 18 7.27 -24.68 1.60
C LYS A 18 8.73 -24.63 1.18
N THR A 19 9.01 -24.31 -0.08
CA THR A 19 10.38 -24.21 -0.62
C THR A 19 11.18 -23.12 0.10
N ILE A 20 10.64 -21.92 0.26
CA ILE A 20 11.31 -20.83 0.99
C ILE A 20 11.61 -21.25 2.44
N LYS A 21 10.64 -21.86 3.13
CA LYS A 21 10.84 -22.32 4.52
C LYS A 21 11.89 -23.43 4.65
N GLY A 22 12.04 -24.27 3.63
CA GLY A 22 13.11 -25.27 3.54
C GLY A 22 14.47 -24.59 3.57
N VAL A 23 14.72 -23.68 2.63
CA VAL A 23 15.97 -22.91 2.53
C VAL A 23 16.31 -22.19 3.84
N LEU A 24 15.31 -21.56 4.48
CA LEU A 24 15.51 -20.89 5.77
C LEU A 24 15.96 -21.86 6.86
N SER A 25 15.28 -23.00 6.99
CA SER A 25 15.58 -24.01 8.01
C SER A 25 16.97 -24.61 7.81
N ASP A 26 17.32 -24.93 6.56
CA ASP A 26 18.62 -25.50 6.18
C ASP A 26 19.78 -24.55 6.51
N LYS A 27 19.52 -23.25 6.54
CA LYS A 27 20.50 -22.19 6.85
C LYS A 27 20.39 -21.65 8.29
N GLY A 28 19.65 -22.33 9.16
CA GLY A 28 19.55 -22.00 10.59
C GLY A 28 18.67 -20.79 10.91
N ILE A 29 17.80 -20.37 9.99
CA ILE A 29 16.82 -19.30 10.21
C ILE A 29 15.47 -19.93 10.59
N ASN A 30 14.99 -19.68 11.81
CA ASN A 30 13.69 -20.18 12.27
C ASN A 30 12.53 -19.54 11.46
N PRO A 31 11.79 -20.31 10.64
CA PRO A 31 10.73 -19.79 9.78
C PRO A 31 9.36 -19.67 10.48
N SER A 32 9.26 -20.03 11.76
CA SER A 32 8.00 -20.19 12.50
C SER A 32 7.62 -18.99 13.36
N THR A 33 8.20 -17.82 13.13
CA THR A 33 7.80 -16.60 13.84
C THR A 33 6.42 -16.15 13.37
N TYR A 34 5.56 -15.72 14.30
CA TYR A 34 4.20 -15.26 13.95
C TYR A 34 4.23 -14.09 12.95
N ARG A 35 5.00 -13.04 13.27
CA ARG A 35 5.09 -11.84 12.42
C ARG A 35 5.80 -12.08 11.10
N GLY A 36 6.88 -12.87 11.08
CA GLY A 36 7.60 -13.20 9.85
C GLY A 36 6.79 -14.09 8.92
N ASN A 37 6.09 -15.09 9.46
CA ASN A 37 5.26 -15.99 8.67
C ASN A 37 4.07 -15.26 8.00
N LYS A 38 3.47 -14.27 8.70
CA LYS A 38 2.42 -13.41 8.10
C LYS A 38 2.92 -12.60 6.90
N GLU A 39 4.12 -12.03 6.99
CA GLU A 39 4.70 -11.27 5.87
C GLU A 39 5.17 -12.19 4.74
N LEU A 40 5.69 -13.38 5.07
CA LEU A 40 6.03 -14.40 4.08
C LEU A 40 4.80 -14.86 3.30
N ASP A 41 3.64 -14.96 3.93
CA ASP A 41 2.38 -15.25 3.23
C ASP A 41 2.00 -14.19 2.20
N ILE A 42 2.24 -12.92 2.51
CA ILE A 42 1.99 -11.81 1.58
C ILE A 42 2.98 -11.88 0.42
N LEU A 43 4.27 -12.07 0.71
CA LEU A 43 5.32 -12.19 -0.31
C LEU A 43 5.03 -13.36 -1.26
N VAL A 44 4.66 -14.53 -0.72
CA VAL A 44 4.37 -15.71 -1.53
C VAL A 44 3.10 -15.53 -2.38
N LYS A 45 2.05 -14.91 -1.85
CA LYS A 45 0.86 -14.58 -2.64
C LYS A 45 1.19 -13.63 -3.80
N ARG A 46 2.14 -12.71 -3.61
CA ARG A 46 2.61 -11.83 -4.66
C ARG A 46 3.44 -12.57 -5.70
N LEU A 47 4.41 -13.39 -5.25
CA LEU A 47 5.19 -14.26 -6.14
C LEU A 47 4.29 -15.15 -6.99
N ALA A 48 3.22 -15.69 -6.41
CA ALA A 48 2.27 -16.54 -7.11
C ALA A 48 1.37 -15.80 -8.14
N LYS A 49 1.40 -14.46 -8.19
CA LYS A 49 0.75 -13.69 -9.26
C LYS A 49 1.61 -13.59 -10.51
N GLU A 50 2.92 -13.82 -10.39
CA GLU A 50 3.81 -13.91 -11.53
C GLU A 50 3.48 -15.17 -12.34
N SER A 51 3.63 -15.07 -13.65
CA SER A 51 3.43 -16.22 -14.54
C SER A 51 4.70 -17.07 -14.56
N PHE A 52 4.59 -18.30 -14.04
CA PHE A 52 5.65 -19.30 -14.14
C PHE A 52 5.37 -20.22 -15.32
N THR A 53 6.37 -20.41 -16.18
CA THR A 53 6.31 -21.34 -17.32
C THR A 53 6.48 -22.80 -16.88
N SER A 54 7.05 -23.03 -15.69
CA SER A 54 7.24 -24.37 -15.13
C SER A 54 7.36 -24.40 -13.60
N ILE A 55 7.14 -25.58 -13.01
CA ILE A 55 7.40 -25.84 -11.57
C ILE A 55 8.87 -25.58 -11.23
N THR A 56 9.79 -25.91 -12.15
CA THR A 56 11.23 -25.71 -11.98
C THR A 56 11.55 -24.23 -11.83
N GLU A 57 10.94 -23.37 -12.66
CA GLU A 57 11.10 -21.92 -12.57
C GLU A 57 10.55 -21.38 -11.25
N ALA A 58 9.35 -21.81 -10.85
CA ALA A 58 8.75 -21.46 -9.56
C ALA A 58 9.64 -21.88 -8.38
N LYS A 59 10.27 -23.06 -8.47
CA LYS A 59 11.19 -23.57 -7.46
C LYS A 59 12.45 -22.71 -7.37
N ILE A 60 13.10 -22.43 -8.50
CA ILE A 60 14.32 -21.60 -8.55
C ILE A 60 14.06 -20.22 -7.97
N MET A 61 12.94 -19.59 -8.34
CA MET A 61 12.56 -18.28 -7.79
C MET A 61 12.35 -18.35 -6.27
N ALA A 62 11.63 -19.37 -5.79
CA ALA A 62 11.41 -19.56 -4.36
C ALA A 62 12.72 -19.80 -3.58
N GLU A 63 13.66 -20.57 -4.14
CA GLU A 63 14.97 -20.81 -3.54
C GLU A 63 15.77 -19.52 -3.44
N LYS A 64 15.85 -18.75 -4.54
CA LYS A 64 16.54 -17.45 -4.57
C LYS A 64 15.95 -16.44 -3.58
N VAL A 65 14.63 -16.39 -3.46
CA VAL A 65 13.95 -15.57 -2.43
C VAL A 65 14.34 -16.03 -1.03
N GLY A 66 14.38 -17.34 -0.79
CA GLY A 66 14.85 -17.90 0.48
C GLY A 66 16.29 -17.51 0.80
N GLU A 67 17.20 -17.63 -0.16
CA GLU A 67 18.62 -17.27 -0.02
C GLU A 67 18.80 -15.78 0.31
N ASN A 68 18.07 -14.89 -0.36
CA ASN A 68 18.12 -13.46 -0.06
C ASN A 68 17.62 -13.14 1.36
N ILE A 69 16.58 -13.84 1.84
CA ILE A 69 16.11 -13.70 3.22
C ILE A 69 17.21 -14.18 4.19
N VAL A 70 17.87 -15.30 3.90
CA VAL A 70 18.97 -15.83 4.72
C VAL A 70 20.11 -14.82 4.79
N GLU A 71 20.57 -14.31 3.65
CA GLU A 71 21.69 -13.37 3.57
C GLU A 71 21.41 -12.11 4.40
N LEU A 72 20.27 -11.47 4.19
CA LEU A 72 19.87 -10.28 4.95
C LEU A 72 19.68 -10.59 6.44
N SER A 73 19.24 -11.80 6.79
CA SER A 73 19.10 -12.22 8.18
C SER A 73 20.47 -12.36 8.84
N GLN A 74 21.43 -12.99 8.18
CA GLN A 74 22.79 -13.16 8.66
C GLN A 74 23.52 -11.81 8.79
N GLN A 75 23.42 -10.93 7.78
CA GLN A 75 23.97 -9.57 7.83
C GLN A 75 23.46 -8.77 9.05
N LYS A 76 22.20 -9.01 9.46
CA LYS A 76 21.57 -8.35 10.61
C LYS A 76 21.65 -9.16 11.92
N GLY A 77 22.41 -10.27 11.94
CA GLY A 77 22.56 -11.13 13.11
C GLY A 77 21.26 -11.79 13.58
N LYS A 78 20.30 -12.02 12.68
CA LYS A 78 19.01 -12.64 12.97
C LYS A 78 19.06 -14.14 12.70
N THR A 79 18.57 -14.93 13.66
CA THR A 79 18.42 -16.38 13.57
C THR A 79 16.96 -16.80 13.33
N TYR A 80 16.09 -15.85 13.01
CA TYR A 80 14.67 -16.05 12.86
C TYR A 80 14.12 -15.19 11.72
N LEU A 81 12.97 -15.59 11.19
CA LEU A 81 12.29 -14.88 10.12
C LEU A 81 11.77 -13.53 10.60
N ASP A 82 12.51 -12.47 10.30
CA ASP A 82 12.20 -11.10 10.71
C ASP A 82 11.27 -10.40 9.71
N LYS A 83 10.24 -9.73 10.22
CA LYS A 83 9.25 -9.02 9.40
C LYS A 83 9.90 -7.90 8.58
N GLY A 84 10.83 -7.13 9.15
CA GLY A 84 11.45 -6.00 8.46
C GLY A 84 12.28 -6.45 7.26
N ILE A 85 12.92 -7.61 7.37
CA ILE A 85 13.69 -8.21 6.27
C ILE A 85 12.78 -8.60 5.10
N ILE A 86 11.65 -9.27 5.39
CA ILE A 86 10.68 -9.65 4.35
C ILE A 86 10.06 -8.42 3.70
N GLN A 87 9.75 -7.38 4.48
CA GLN A 87 9.21 -6.13 3.94
C GLN A 87 10.21 -5.41 3.05
N GLN A 88 11.48 -5.37 3.45
CA GLN A 88 12.56 -4.81 2.63
C GLN A 88 12.67 -5.54 1.28
N LEU A 89 12.68 -6.88 1.29
CA LEU A 89 12.71 -7.70 0.08
C LEU A 89 11.46 -7.49 -0.79
N SER A 90 10.30 -7.37 -0.17
CA SER A 90 9.04 -7.13 -0.86
C SER A 90 8.99 -5.80 -1.60
N LEU A 91 9.86 -4.84 -1.27
CA LEU A 91 9.98 -3.53 -1.93
C LEU A 91 11.00 -3.53 -3.07
N GLN A 92 11.84 -4.55 -3.17
CA GLN A 92 12.82 -4.66 -4.25
C GLN A 92 12.14 -5.18 -5.52
N LYS A 93 11.76 -4.27 -6.41
CA LYS A 93 11.14 -4.59 -7.73
C LYS A 93 12.02 -5.54 -8.57
N GLN A 94 13.34 -5.44 -8.41
CA GLN A 94 14.37 -6.29 -9.02
C GLN A 94 14.36 -7.76 -8.53
N LEU A 95 13.70 -8.07 -7.41
CA LEU A 95 13.60 -9.43 -6.88
C LEU A 95 12.79 -10.38 -7.81
N PHE A 96 11.90 -9.80 -8.62
CA PHE A 96 10.96 -10.51 -9.49
C PHE A 96 11.38 -10.53 -10.96
N LEU A 97 12.43 -9.78 -11.33
CA LEU A 97 13.03 -9.81 -12.66
C LEU A 97 14.05 -10.95 -12.70
N LEU A 98 13.61 -12.16 -13.04
CA LEU A 98 14.54 -13.14 -13.60
C LEU A 98 14.74 -12.78 -15.08
N PRO A 99 15.98 -12.74 -15.60
CA PRO A 99 16.17 -12.88 -17.03
C PRO A 99 15.52 -14.21 -17.43
N SER A 100 14.76 -14.21 -18.54
CA SER A 100 14.19 -15.43 -19.07
C SER A 100 15.27 -16.50 -19.17
N VAL A 101 14.91 -17.74 -18.84
CA VAL A 101 15.86 -18.86 -18.76
C VAL A 101 16.53 -19.17 -20.12
N SER A 102 16.16 -18.45 -21.18
CA SER A 102 16.81 -18.45 -22.50
C SER A 102 18.17 -17.74 -22.53
N SER A 103 18.64 -17.09 -21.45
CA SER A 103 19.94 -16.39 -21.44
C SER A 103 20.99 -16.97 -20.48
N ILE A 104 20.75 -18.14 -19.86
CA ILE A 104 21.80 -18.79 -19.05
C ILE A 104 22.65 -19.67 -19.96
N ALA A 105 23.55 -19.03 -20.70
CA ALA A 105 24.74 -19.65 -21.27
C ALA A 105 25.98 -18.89 -20.76
N PHE A 106 26.94 -19.63 -20.22
CA PHE A 106 28.28 -19.19 -19.78
C PHE A 106 28.31 -18.29 -18.52
N SER A 107 29.12 -18.51 -17.48
CA SER A 107 30.40 -19.21 -17.40
C SER A 107 30.65 -19.66 -15.95
N VAL A 108 30.93 -20.95 -15.76
CA VAL A 108 31.61 -21.47 -14.59
C VAL A 108 33.08 -21.65 -14.97
N GLN A 109 34.00 -20.94 -14.31
CA GLN A 109 35.35 -21.43 -14.05
C GLN A 109 35.90 -20.81 -12.75
N PRO A 110 36.84 -21.50 -12.06
CA PRO A 110 36.91 -21.55 -10.61
C PRO A 110 37.95 -20.61 -9.97
N GLN A 111 37.84 -20.50 -8.64
CA GLN A 111 38.79 -19.88 -7.71
C GLN A 111 40.25 -20.31 -7.94
N THR A 112 41.18 -19.35 -7.95
CA THR A 112 42.54 -19.53 -7.40
C THR A 112 42.99 -18.25 -6.69
N LYS A 113 43.88 -18.46 -5.72
CA LYS A 113 44.20 -17.62 -4.55
C LYS A 113 45.65 -17.12 -4.66
N ILE A 114 45.93 -15.95 -4.09
CA ILE A 114 47.27 -15.39 -3.71
C ILE A 114 48.08 -14.90 -4.95
N GLU A 115 48.55 -13.65 -5.04
CA GLU A 115 49.73 -13.14 -4.32
C GLU A 115 49.90 -11.61 -4.47
N THR A 116 50.39 -10.98 -3.41
CA THR A 116 50.77 -9.56 -3.27
C THR A 116 52.10 -9.23 -3.96
N VAL A 117 52.22 -8.17 -4.78
CA VAL A 117 53.43 -7.31 -4.86
C VAL A 117 53.12 -5.87 -5.35
N LYS A 118 53.68 -4.92 -4.58
CA LYS A 118 53.96 -3.46 -4.67
C LYS A 118 53.80 -2.63 -5.97
N PRO A 119 53.69 -1.28 -5.82
CA PRO A 119 53.57 -0.31 -6.92
C PRO A 119 54.94 0.08 -7.49
N ILE A 120 54.97 0.48 -8.77
CA ILE A 120 56.13 1.15 -9.38
C ILE A 120 55.67 2.51 -9.92
N VAL A 121 56.37 3.54 -9.46
CA VAL A 121 56.40 4.93 -9.93
C VAL A 121 57.67 5.08 -10.76
N GLU A 122 57.59 5.76 -11.92
CA GLU A 122 58.63 6.59 -12.60
C GLU A 122 57.99 7.09 -13.92
N THR A 123 57.55 8.34 -14.08
CA THR A 123 58.22 9.63 -14.36
C THR A 123 58.89 9.80 -15.73
N SER A 124 58.73 11.03 -16.27
CA SER A 124 59.47 11.73 -17.34
C SER A 124 59.01 11.48 -18.79
N ASP A 125 58.86 12.45 -19.71
CA ASP A 125 58.89 13.92 -19.74
C ASP A 125 58.50 14.39 -21.18
N ILE A 126 58.09 15.66 -21.36
CA ILE A 126 58.08 16.54 -22.59
C ILE A 126 57.68 15.94 -23.98
N GLY A 127 56.81 16.51 -24.82
CA GLY A 127 56.25 17.85 -24.99
C GLY A 127 56.27 18.18 -26.51
N GLU A 128 55.12 18.45 -27.14
CA GLU A 128 54.93 19.35 -28.31
C GLU A 128 53.50 19.25 -28.88
N THR A 129 52.91 20.40 -29.15
CA THR A 129 51.81 20.67 -30.11
C THR A 129 52.37 21.73 -31.08
N PRO A 130 51.79 22.06 -32.27
CA PRO A 130 50.42 21.76 -32.76
C PRO A 130 50.32 21.39 -34.26
N GLU A 131 49.17 20.91 -34.74
CA GLU A 131 48.61 21.35 -36.02
C GLU A 131 47.11 21.02 -36.14
N VAL A 132 46.31 22.01 -36.54
CA VAL A 132 44.87 21.94 -36.76
C VAL A 132 44.63 21.71 -38.25
N GLN A 133 43.88 20.68 -38.63
CA GLN A 133 43.24 20.59 -39.94
C GLN A 133 41.77 20.22 -39.77
N GLU A 134 40.93 21.16 -40.19
CA GLU A 134 39.50 21.12 -40.35
C GLU A 134 39.16 20.34 -41.64
N VAL A 135 38.26 19.35 -41.57
CA VAL A 135 37.70 18.71 -42.76
C VAL A 135 36.18 18.57 -42.58
N GLU A 136 35.45 19.18 -43.52
CA GLU A 136 34.00 19.30 -43.63
C GLU A 136 33.25 17.96 -43.81
N PRO A 137 31.93 17.90 -43.49
CA PRO A 137 31.15 16.68 -43.54
C PRO A 137 30.72 16.32 -44.97
N GLN A 138 31.00 15.09 -45.40
CA GLN A 138 30.50 14.57 -46.67
C GLN A 138 29.10 13.96 -46.55
N LYS A 139 28.20 14.47 -47.39
CA LYS A 139 26.85 14.00 -47.68
C LYS A 139 26.92 12.99 -48.83
N ILE A 140 26.44 11.77 -48.63
CA ILE A 140 26.12 10.84 -49.72
C ILE A 140 24.64 10.45 -49.59
N ILE A 141 23.94 10.53 -50.73
CA ILE A 141 22.51 10.31 -50.93
C ILE A 141 22.35 9.06 -51.82
N ALA A 142 21.17 8.43 -51.71
CA ALA A 142 20.59 7.31 -52.46
C ALA A 142 20.89 5.94 -51.79
N GLU A 143 19.90 5.08 -51.57
CA GLU A 143 18.84 4.68 -52.50
C GLU A 143 17.66 4.06 -51.72
N THR A 144 16.44 4.34 -52.14
CA THR A 144 15.18 3.82 -51.58
C THR A 144 14.77 2.53 -52.28
N SER A 145 14.57 1.45 -51.53
CA SER A 145 13.73 0.32 -51.95
C SER A 145 13.16 -0.42 -50.73
N ASP A 146 11.83 -0.47 -50.69
CA ASP A 146 10.98 -1.55 -50.19
C ASP A 146 10.90 -1.85 -48.68
N ILE A 147 9.97 -1.13 -48.06
CA ILE A 147 8.85 -1.59 -47.20
C ILE A 147 8.93 -3.05 -46.69
N GLU A 148 9.15 -3.22 -45.39
CA GLU A 148 8.31 -4.08 -44.55
C GLU A 148 7.92 -3.30 -43.28
N GLU A 149 6.62 -3.10 -43.11
CA GLU A 149 5.98 -2.44 -41.98
C GLU A 149 6.33 -3.15 -40.67
N THR A 150 7.03 -2.44 -39.78
CA THR A 150 7.06 -2.81 -38.36
C THR A 150 5.82 -2.21 -37.72
N PRO A 151 5.02 -3.00 -36.98
CA PRO A 151 3.79 -2.49 -36.39
C PRO A 151 4.12 -1.43 -35.35
N GLU A 152 3.35 -0.34 -35.42
CA GLU A 152 3.32 0.76 -34.46
C GLU A 152 3.47 0.22 -33.04
N ILE A 153 4.51 0.72 -32.35
CA ILE A 153 4.57 0.65 -30.90
C ILE A 153 3.41 1.52 -30.44
N GLU A 154 2.26 0.91 -30.15
CA GLU A 154 1.24 1.53 -29.31
C GLU A 154 1.99 2.04 -28.08
N GLU A 155 2.01 3.36 -27.91
CA GLU A 155 2.33 4.02 -26.66
C GLU A 155 1.40 3.41 -25.61
N VAL A 156 1.84 2.34 -24.96
CA VAL A 156 1.24 1.88 -23.73
C VAL A 156 1.55 2.98 -22.74
N GLU A 157 0.57 3.89 -22.61
CA GLU A 157 0.53 4.90 -21.57
C GLU A 157 1.00 4.24 -20.28
N LEU A 158 2.12 4.74 -19.76
CA LEU A 158 2.49 4.50 -18.39
C LEU A 158 1.45 5.23 -17.54
N GLU A 159 0.28 4.60 -17.39
CA GLU A 159 -0.59 4.85 -16.26
C GLU A 159 0.23 4.45 -15.03
N GLU A 160 0.93 5.44 -14.51
CA GLU A 160 1.32 5.52 -13.13
C GLU A 160 0.12 5.03 -12.33
N ILE A 161 0.19 3.83 -11.75
CA ILE A 161 -0.79 3.37 -10.76
C ILE A 161 -0.58 4.25 -9.53
N VAL A 162 -0.99 5.51 -9.65
CA VAL A 162 -1.52 6.29 -8.56
C VAL A 162 -2.74 5.48 -8.14
N LYS A 163 -2.54 4.57 -7.18
CA LYS A 163 -3.66 4.01 -6.42
C LYS A 163 -4.54 5.20 -6.06
N ASN A 164 -5.78 5.18 -6.53
CA ASN A 164 -6.73 6.19 -6.16
C ASN A 164 -6.69 6.34 -4.62
N PRO A 165 -6.42 7.53 -4.06
CA PRO A 165 -6.39 7.73 -2.61
C PRO A 165 -7.69 7.27 -1.92
N GLU A 166 -8.78 7.20 -2.69
CA GLU A 166 -10.10 6.69 -2.29
C GLU A 166 -10.13 5.15 -2.07
N GLU A 167 -9.25 4.38 -2.71
CA GLU A 167 -9.22 2.91 -2.59
C GLU A 167 -8.20 2.39 -1.57
N MET A 168 -7.35 3.27 -1.03
CA MET A 168 -6.42 2.90 0.03
C MET A 168 -7.17 2.66 1.33
N ARG A 169 -6.99 1.49 1.93
CA ARG A 169 -7.59 1.16 3.23
C ARG A 169 -7.23 2.23 4.26
N LEU A 170 -8.18 2.58 5.12
CA LEU A 170 -8.00 3.68 6.08
C LEU A 170 -6.70 3.50 6.90
N LYS A 171 -6.43 2.29 7.38
CA LYS A 171 -5.22 1.98 8.16
C LYS A 171 -3.91 2.22 7.39
N GLU A 172 -3.90 1.96 6.09
CA GLU A 172 -2.74 2.18 5.22
C GLU A 172 -2.54 3.69 5.00
N ARG A 173 -3.62 4.41 4.64
CA ARG A 173 -3.62 5.87 4.47
C ARG A 173 -3.15 6.59 5.73
N LEU A 174 -3.68 6.23 6.90
CA LEU A 174 -3.24 6.78 8.19
C LEU A 174 -1.75 6.49 8.46
N THR A 175 -1.22 5.35 8.01
CA THR A 175 0.20 5.02 8.20
C THR A 175 1.11 5.90 7.35
N GLU A 176 0.68 6.25 6.13
CA GLU A 176 1.40 7.17 5.27
C GLU A 176 1.30 8.61 5.78
N ASP A 177 0.10 9.05 6.18
CA ASP A 177 -0.13 10.37 6.76
C ASP A 177 0.69 10.60 8.04
N ILE A 178 0.87 9.57 8.88
CA ILE A 178 1.79 9.66 10.04
C ILE A 178 3.22 9.97 9.59
N LYS A 179 3.71 9.34 8.51
CA LYS A 179 5.07 9.61 8.00
C LYS A 179 5.16 11.03 7.45
N LEU A 180 4.14 11.49 6.74
CA LEU A 180 4.08 12.84 6.18
C LEU A 180 4.04 13.89 7.30
N ALA A 181 3.18 13.71 8.30
CA ALA A 181 3.09 14.61 9.46
C ALA A 181 4.42 14.67 10.25
N MET A 182 5.12 13.53 10.40
CA MET A 182 6.45 13.50 11.02
C MET A 182 7.48 14.30 10.22
N LYS A 183 7.48 14.19 8.89
CA LYS A 183 8.38 14.96 8.02
C LYS A 183 8.08 16.46 8.04
N ALA A 184 6.79 16.81 8.04
CA ALA A 184 6.31 18.19 8.10
C ALA A 184 6.43 18.82 9.50
N LYS A 185 6.73 18.02 10.54
CA LYS A 185 6.69 18.42 11.95
C LYS A 185 5.32 18.97 12.38
N ASP A 186 4.26 18.53 11.72
CA ASP A 186 2.89 18.87 12.07
C ASP A 186 2.43 18.02 13.26
N LYS A 187 2.61 18.58 14.46
CA LYS A 187 2.32 17.89 15.72
C LYS A 187 0.84 17.54 15.86
N ILE A 188 -0.06 18.44 15.46
CA ILE A 188 -1.50 18.25 15.63
C ILE A 188 -1.97 17.14 14.70
N ARG A 189 -1.63 17.19 13.40
CA ARG A 189 -1.93 16.11 12.47
C ARG A 189 -1.33 14.79 12.89
N LEU A 190 -0.10 14.80 13.39
CA LEU A 190 0.55 13.58 13.87
C LEU A 190 -0.22 12.94 15.04
N GLU A 191 -0.64 13.73 16.02
CA GLU A 191 -1.42 13.26 17.17
C GLU A 191 -2.81 12.76 16.74
N THR A 192 -3.53 13.53 15.92
CA THR A 192 -4.86 13.17 15.41
C THR A 192 -4.82 11.87 14.60
N VAL A 193 -3.94 11.75 13.62
CA VAL A 193 -3.87 10.57 12.74
C VAL A 193 -3.44 9.32 13.52
N ARG A 194 -2.55 9.46 14.53
CA ARG A 194 -2.21 8.36 15.45
C ARG A 194 -3.40 7.94 16.31
N SER A 195 -4.18 8.90 16.79
CA SER A 195 -5.39 8.65 17.55
C SER A 195 -6.40 7.86 16.73
N ILE A 196 -6.72 8.31 15.50
CA ILE A 196 -7.63 7.58 14.59
C ILE A 196 -7.12 6.16 14.36
N LYS A 197 -5.82 6.00 14.07
CA LYS A 197 -5.22 4.68 13.84
C LYS A 197 -5.35 3.76 15.06
N LYS A 198 -5.26 4.30 16.27
CA LYS A 198 -5.48 3.55 17.51
C LYS A 198 -6.92 3.03 17.56
N PHE A 199 -7.93 3.87 17.30
CA PHE A 199 -9.33 3.43 17.28
C PHE A 199 -9.61 2.35 16.21
N VAL A 200 -8.99 2.48 15.04
CA VAL A 200 -9.04 1.43 14.00
C VAL A 200 -8.49 0.10 14.51
N LEU A 201 -7.33 0.12 15.19
CA LEU A 201 -6.74 -1.09 15.76
C LEU A 201 -7.58 -1.67 16.90
N GLU A 202 -8.19 -0.84 17.75
CA GLU A 202 -9.11 -1.27 18.80
C GLU A 202 -10.32 -1.99 18.20
N LYS A 203 -10.97 -1.38 17.19
CA LYS A 203 -12.09 -2.03 16.50
C LYS A 203 -11.67 -3.34 15.82
N GLU A 204 -10.47 -3.41 15.22
CA GLU A 204 -9.94 -4.66 14.66
C GLU A 204 -9.74 -5.76 15.72
N VAL A 205 -9.39 -5.39 16.95
CA VAL A 205 -9.31 -6.32 18.08
C VAL A 205 -10.70 -6.76 18.50
N ASP A 206 -11.67 -5.84 18.57
CA ASP A 206 -13.04 -6.11 18.98
C ASP A 206 -13.78 -7.06 18.02
N VAL A 207 -13.54 -6.95 16.70
CA VAL A 207 -14.18 -7.81 15.69
C VAL A 207 -13.42 -9.13 15.43
N ARG A 208 -12.22 -9.28 15.98
CA ARG A 208 -11.41 -10.50 15.80
C ARG A 208 -12.09 -11.79 16.28
N PRO A 209 -12.82 -11.83 17.42
CA PRO A 209 -13.54 -13.02 17.86
C PRO A 209 -14.60 -13.50 16.86
N SER A 210 -15.13 -12.61 16.01
CA SER A 210 -16.04 -12.98 14.91
C SER A 210 -15.33 -13.51 13.66
N GLY A 211 -14.01 -13.74 13.71
CA GLY A 211 -13.22 -14.23 12.57
C GLY A 211 -12.88 -13.15 11.54
N GLN A 212 -13.21 -11.88 11.82
CA GLN A 212 -12.89 -10.74 10.98
C GLN A 212 -11.51 -10.17 11.35
N GLU A 213 -10.55 -10.20 10.43
CA GLU A 213 -9.21 -9.64 10.66
C GLU A 213 -9.05 -8.19 10.17
N ILE A 214 -9.91 -7.74 9.26
CA ILE A 214 -9.83 -6.45 8.57
C ILE A 214 -11.20 -5.80 8.61
N LEU A 215 -11.25 -4.51 8.94
CA LEU A 215 -12.50 -3.75 8.96
C LEU A 215 -13.10 -3.61 7.56
N THR A 216 -14.42 -3.60 7.50
CA THR A 216 -15.13 -3.21 6.27
C THR A 216 -15.09 -1.69 6.10
N PRO A 217 -15.25 -1.15 4.88
CA PRO A 217 -15.31 0.30 4.66
C PRO A 217 -16.36 0.99 5.54
N GLU A 218 -17.47 0.31 5.80
CA GLU A 218 -18.55 0.80 6.65
C GLU A 218 -18.11 0.97 8.11
N GLN A 219 -17.33 0.03 8.63
CA GLN A 219 -16.79 0.09 9.99
C GLN A 219 -15.69 1.14 10.11
N GLU A 220 -14.87 1.31 9.06
CA GLU A 220 -13.88 2.39 9.00
C GLU A 220 -14.57 3.76 9.04
N LEU A 221 -15.63 3.94 8.25
CA LEU A 221 -16.44 5.15 8.21
C LEU A 221 -17.17 5.43 9.53
N GLU A 222 -17.66 4.39 10.20
CA GLU A 222 -18.28 4.48 11.52
C GLU A 222 -17.31 5.07 12.55
N ILE A 223 -16.06 4.59 12.58
CA ILE A 223 -15.02 5.11 13.47
C ILE A 223 -14.75 6.59 13.19
N LEU A 224 -14.55 6.95 11.93
CA LEU A 224 -14.27 8.34 11.54
C LEU A 224 -15.44 9.27 11.93
N THR A 225 -16.67 8.85 11.66
CA THR A 225 -17.89 9.60 12.00
C THR A 225 -18.00 9.80 13.51
N GLN A 226 -17.74 8.74 14.29
CA GLN A 226 -17.74 8.80 15.75
C GLN A 226 -16.66 9.76 16.28
N GLN A 227 -15.45 9.70 15.73
CA GLN A 227 -14.36 10.59 16.14
C GLN A 227 -14.68 12.05 15.81
N ALA A 228 -15.17 12.35 14.61
CA ALA A 228 -15.58 13.70 14.24
C ALA A 228 -16.69 14.22 15.16
N LYS A 229 -17.69 13.39 15.46
CA LYS A 229 -18.76 13.72 16.41
C LYS A 229 -18.19 14.07 17.79
N GLN A 230 -17.30 13.24 18.32
CA GLN A 230 -16.68 13.49 19.62
C GLN A 230 -15.98 14.85 19.66
N ARG A 231 -15.26 15.24 18.59
CA ARG A 231 -14.65 16.57 18.51
C ARG A 231 -15.67 17.69 18.48
N ARG A 232 -16.75 17.57 17.70
CA ARG A 232 -17.84 18.56 17.68
C ARG A 232 -18.48 18.75 19.06
N GLU A 233 -18.77 17.65 19.77
CA GLU A 233 -19.30 17.67 21.12
C GLU A 233 -18.30 18.32 22.11
N SER A 234 -17.00 17.99 22.03
CA SER A 234 -15.96 18.61 22.85
C SER A 234 -15.80 20.12 22.58
N ILE A 235 -15.82 20.55 21.32
CA ILE A 235 -15.73 21.97 20.93
C ILE A 235 -16.86 22.75 21.61
N GLU A 236 -18.10 22.27 21.52
CA GLU A 236 -19.25 22.91 22.12
C GLU A 236 -19.10 22.98 23.65
N GLN A 237 -18.69 21.88 24.29
CA GLN A 237 -18.48 21.82 25.74
C GLN A 237 -17.38 22.77 26.21
N PHE A 238 -16.24 22.82 25.52
CA PHE A 238 -15.14 23.72 25.89
C PHE A 238 -15.51 25.19 25.71
N ARG A 239 -16.21 25.55 24.62
CA ARG A 239 -16.72 26.92 24.42
C ARG A 239 -17.70 27.32 25.51
N LYS A 240 -18.65 26.44 25.86
CA LYS A 240 -19.58 26.68 26.99
C LYS A 240 -18.85 26.87 28.32
N GLY A 241 -17.72 26.20 28.50
CA GLY A 241 -16.86 26.33 29.67
C GLY A 241 -15.86 27.48 29.64
N GLY A 242 -15.87 28.34 28.61
CA GLY A 242 -14.91 29.44 28.45
C GLY A 242 -13.47 29.00 28.20
N ARG A 243 -13.27 27.81 27.64
CA ARG A 243 -11.96 27.20 27.32
C ARG A 243 -11.71 27.20 25.82
N ASP A 244 -11.66 28.39 25.24
CA ASP A 244 -11.48 28.57 23.79
C ASP A 244 -10.16 27.96 23.29
N ASP A 245 -9.12 27.95 24.12
CA ASP A 245 -7.83 27.28 23.85
C ASP A 245 -7.99 25.79 23.52
N LEU A 246 -8.85 25.09 24.27
CA LEU A 246 -9.13 23.68 24.06
C LEU A 246 -10.11 23.48 22.90
N ALA A 247 -11.09 24.37 22.75
CA ALA A 247 -12.03 24.32 21.63
C ALA A 247 -11.31 24.48 20.28
N ASP A 248 -10.36 25.41 20.18
CA ASP A 248 -9.59 25.64 18.96
C ASP A 248 -8.70 24.45 18.63
N LYS A 249 -8.13 23.78 19.65
CA LYS A 249 -7.39 22.54 19.44
C LYS A 249 -8.31 21.46 18.86
N GLU A 250 -9.46 21.21 19.48
CA GLU A 250 -10.42 20.21 19.00
C GLU A 250 -10.95 20.54 17.59
N ALA A 251 -11.10 21.82 17.24
CA ALA A 251 -11.49 22.27 15.91
C ALA A 251 -10.42 21.95 14.85
N GLN A 252 -9.14 22.11 15.19
CA GLN A 252 -8.04 21.73 14.30
C GLN A 252 -7.98 20.21 14.11
N GLU A 253 -8.17 19.43 15.17
CA GLU A 253 -8.24 17.97 15.06
C GLU A 253 -9.46 17.51 14.23
N LEU A 254 -10.62 18.16 14.41
CA LEU A 254 -11.83 17.89 13.64
C LEU A 254 -11.60 18.11 12.15
N ALA A 255 -11.01 19.25 11.75
CA ALA A 255 -10.74 19.56 10.35
C ALA A 255 -9.87 18.48 9.69
N ILE A 256 -8.93 17.90 10.43
CA ILE A 256 -8.07 16.82 9.95
C ILE A 256 -8.87 15.53 9.78
N ILE A 257 -9.73 15.17 10.75
CA ILE A 257 -10.61 13.99 10.66
C ILE A 257 -11.55 14.11 9.46
N GLU A 258 -12.10 15.30 9.20
CA GLU A 258 -13.02 15.54 8.09
C GLU A 258 -12.38 15.31 6.72
N THR A 259 -11.05 15.40 6.59
CA THR A 259 -10.35 15.02 5.34
C THR A 259 -10.41 13.52 5.00
N TYR A 260 -10.83 12.68 5.96
CA TYR A 260 -11.02 11.24 5.77
C TYR A 260 -12.50 10.85 5.60
N LEU A 261 -13.42 11.80 5.78
CA LEU A 261 -14.85 11.58 5.62
C LEU A 261 -15.29 12.03 4.22
N PRO A 262 -16.38 11.44 3.68
CA PRO A 262 -17.09 12.04 2.57
C PRO A 262 -17.48 13.49 2.89
N PRO A 263 -17.68 14.34 1.86
CA PRO A 263 -18.18 15.69 2.05
C PRO A 263 -19.41 15.70 2.98
N GLN A 264 -19.28 16.42 4.08
CA GLN A 264 -20.35 16.56 5.05
C GLN A 264 -21.43 17.48 4.48
N LEU A 265 -22.68 17.05 4.57
CA LEU A 265 -23.81 17.82 4.12
C LEU A 265 -24.19 18.88 5.17
N SER A 266 -24.65 20.01 4.68
CA SER A 266 -25.27 21.07 5.49
C SER A 266 -26.64 20.65 6.02
N ASP A 267 -27.13 21.38 7.02
CA ASP A 267 -28.43 21.14 7.66
C ASP A 267 -29.57 21.21 6.66
N ASP A 268 -29.49 22.15 5.71
CA ASP A 268 -30.49 22.36 4.68
C ASP A 268 -30.48 21.21 3.67
N GLU A 269 -29.31 20.74 3.24
CA GLU A 269 -29.18 19.57 2.34
C GLU A 269 -29.68 18.29 3.02
N ILE A 270 -29.33 18.08 4.31
CA ILE A 270 -29.83 16.95 5.09
C ILE A 270 -31.36 17.03 5.19
N SER A 271 -31.90 18.21 5.47
CA SER A 271 -33.34 18.45 5.58
C SER A 271 -34.07 18.14 4.26
N GLN A 272 -33.53 18.58 3.11
CA GLN A 272 -34.08 18.29 1.78
C GLN A 272 -34.10 16.79 1.49
N ILE A 273 -33.00 16.09 1.73
CA ILE A 273 -32.93 14.63 1.54
C ILE A 273 -33.95 13.91 2.43
N ILE A 274 -34.14 14.38 3.67
CA ILE A 274 -35.17 13.81 4.56
C ILE A 274 -36.58 14.04 3.99
N ASP A 275 -36.89 15.22 3.44
CA ASP A 275 -38.18 15.50 2.82
C ASP A 275 -38.45 14.58 1.62
N GLU A 276 -37.45 14.38 0.77
CA GLU A 276 -37.52 13.44 -0.35
C GLU A 276 -37.78 12.01 0.12
N ILE A 277 -37.08 11.59 1.18
CA ILE A 277 -37.29 10.27 1.77
C ILE A 277 -38.71 10.14 2.33
N ILE A 278 -39.18 11.11 3.10
CA ILE A 278 -40.54 11.12 3.67
C ILE A 278 -41.58 10.98 2.55
N ALA A 279 -41.43 11.75 1.47
CA ALA A 279 -42.31 11.68 0.31
C ALA A 279 -42.25 10.31 -0.38
N SER A 280 -41.04 9.77 -0.61
CA SER A 280 -40.86 8.48 -1.31
C SER A 280 -41.42 7.28 -0.54
N VAL A 281 -41.32 7.29 0.79
CA VAL A 281 -41.83 6.21 1.64
C VAL A 281 -43.28 6.43 2.11
N GLY A 282 -43.88 7.57 1.74
CA GLY A 282 -45.24 7.94 2.12
C GLY A 282 -45.44 8.11 3.63
N ALA A 283 -44.41 8.56 4.35
CA ALA A 283 -44.49 8.75 5.79
C ALA A 283 -45.34 9.99 6.14
N THR A 284 -46.29 9.83 7.05
CA THR A 284 -47.22 10.92 7.45
C THR A 284 -47.32 11.09 8.96
N SER A 285 -46.70 10.21 9.74
CA SER A 285 -46.80 10.22 11.19
C SER A 285 -45.52 9.75 11.87
N PRO A 286 -45.36 10.02 13.18
CA PRO A 286 -44.24 9.49 13.96
C PRO A 286 -44.13 7.95 13.95
N LYS A 287 -45.22 7.24 13.60
CA LYS A 287 -45.19 5.77 13.49
C LYS A 287 -44.35 5.28 12.31
N ASP A 288 -44.17 6.11 11.28
CA ASP A 288 -43.37 5.79 10.09
C ASP A 288 -41.89 6.16 10.25
N MET A 289 -41.50 6.69 11.42
CA MET A 289 -40.12 7.06 11.77
C MET A 289 -39.12 5.97 11.42
N GLY A 290 -39.43 4.71 11.73
CA GLY A 290 -38.52 3.59 11.45
C GLY A 290 -38.21 3.40 9.96
N LYS A 291 -39.20 3.63 9.08
CA LYS A 291 -39.03 3.52 7.62
C LYS A 291 -38.18 4.66 7.08
N VAL A 292 -38.46 5.89 7.53
CA VAL A 292 -37.70 7.08 7.13
C VAL A 292 -36.26 6.97 7.62
N MET A 293 -36.05 6.60 8.88
CA MET A 293 -34.72 6.42 9.46
C MET A 293 -33.91 5.34 8.75
N GLY A 294 -34.51 4.22 8.36
CA GLY A 294 -33.81 3.17 7.61
C GLY A 294 -33.21 3.70 6.30
N SER A 295 -34.03 4.43 5.52
CA SER A 295 -33.60 5.01 4.25
C SER A 295 -32.61 6.17 4.45
N ALA A 296 -32.86 7.04 5.43
CA ALA A 296 -32.01 8.20 5.73
C ALA A 296 -30.62 7.77 6.19
N MET A 297 -30.53 6.78 7.09
CA MET A 297 -29.25 6.26 7.57
C MET A 297 -28.45 5.56 6.45
N GLN A 298 -29.11 5.05 5.42
CA GLN A 298 -28.43 4.48 4.25
C GLN A 298 -27.88 5.56 3.33
N GLN A 299 -28.68 6.59 3.02
CA GLN A 299 -28.28 7.65 2.07
C GLN A 299 -27.30 8.67 2.68
N LEU A 300 -27.43 8.96 3.97
CA LEU A 300 -26.64 9.97 4.68
C LEU A 300 -25.45 9.40 5.44
N LYS A 301 -25.16 8.10 5.26
CA LYS A 301 -24.09 7.39 5.98
C LYS A 301 -22.75 8.08 5.78
N GLY A 302 -22.13 8.51 6.87
CA GLY A 302 -20.84 9.21 6.87
C GLY A 302 -20.86 10.59 6.21
N LYS A 303 -22.02 11.08 5.78
CA LYS A 303 -22.22 12.45 5.24
C LYS A 303 -22.92 13.36 6.24
N ALA A 304 -23.59 12.79 7.24
CA ALA A 304 -24.28 13.53 8.30
C ALA A 304 -24.14 12.82 9.65
N ASP A 305 -24.30 13.58 10.74
CA ASP A 305 -24.37 13.01 12.08
C ASP A 305 -25.72 12.30 12.30
N GLY A 306 -25.68 11.04 12.73
CA GLY A 306 -26.89 10.24 12.92
C GLY A 306 -27.87 10.78 13.96
N LYS A 307 -27.40 11.45 15.04
CA LYS A 307 -28.31 12.10 16.00
C LYS A 307 -29.01 13.28 15.33
N LYS A 308 -28.28 14.05 14.54
CA LYS A 308 -28.84 15.18 13.78
C LYS A 308 -29.89 14.74 12.77
N VAL A 309 -29.62 13.67 12.02
CA VAL A 309 -30.60 13.05 11.12
C VAL A 309 -31.86 12.66 11.91
N GLN A 310 -31.69 11.97 13.05
CA GLN A 310 -32.81 11.57 13.89
C GLN A 310 -33.64 12.77 14.40
N GLU A 311 -32.98 13.84 14.84
CA GLU A 311 -33.64 15.06 15.30
C GLU A 311 -34.45 15.74 14.19
N LEU A 312 -33.87 15.86 12.99
CA LEU A 312 -34.54 16.45 11.83
C LEU A 312 -35.73 15.61 11.34
N VAL A 313 -35.57 14.28 11.29
CA VAL A 313 -36.70 13.38 10.95
C VAL A 313 -37.80 13.51 11.99
N LYS A 314 -37.45 13.57 13.28
CA LYS A 314 -38.43 13.78 14.36
C LYS A 314 -39.17 15.09 14.21
N LEU A 315 -38.46 16.18 13.91
CA LEU A 315 -39.06 17.50 13.69
C LEU A 315 -40.04 17.50 12.51
N LYS A 316 -39.74 16.79 11.42
CA LYS A 316 -40.56 16.76 10.20
C LYS A 316 -41.77 15.83 10.27
N LEU A 317 -41.75 14.83 11.16
CA LEU A 317 -42.83 13.86 11.33
C LEU A 317 -43.72 14.15 12.55
N THR A 318 -43.46 15.22 13.30
CA THR A 318 -44.27 15.66 14.45
C THR A 318 -45.18 16.80 14.03
#